data_AF-A0A0F5K719-F1
#
_entry.id   AF-A0A0F5K719-F1
#
_cell.length_a   1.000
_cell.length_b   1.000
_cell.length_c   1.000
_cell.angle_alpha   90.00
_cell.angle_beta   90.00
_cell.angle_gamma   90.00
#
_symmetry.space_group_name_H-M   'P 1'
#
loop_
_entity.id
_entity.type
_entity.pdbx_description
1 polymer ?
#
loop_
_entity_poly.entity_id
_entity_poly.type
_entity_poly.pdbx_seq_one_letter_code
_entity_poly.pdbx_strand_id
1 'polypeptide(L)'
;MPEKREQILRAATTLFGKHGYHAVGIDWIIAESKVSKMTMYRHFPSKGDLVVAVLKTCQYRDAESLERYVTAVQEPVERLKRVFDWHRDWFNSEGFTGSMFAHAAYEFSDKGTQIHRINVEQKSHLTCFIADILSDIIDPQKAQDVAPILVMLLDGATLGVQVFGAARARCDVWEAACELAGIHAVERSW
;
A
#
# COMPACT_ATOMS: atom_id res chain seq x y z
N MET A 1 18.57 -0.83 -20.98
CA MET A 1 19.24 -0.92 -19.66
C MET A 1 18.58 0.12 -18.77
N PRO A 2 18.07 -0.24 -17.58
CA PRO A 2 17.45 0.75 -16.70
C PRO A 2 18.48 1.78 -16.24
N GLU A 3 18.05 3.04 -16.15
CA GLU A 3 18.92 4.14 -15.72
C GLU A 3 19.48 3.88 -14.31
N LYS A 4 20.67 4.44 -14.01
CA LYS A 4 21.35 4.24 -12.71
C LYS A 4 20.47 4.64 -11.53
N ARG A 5 19.68 5.71 -11.67
CA ARG A 5 18.69 6.13 -10.68
C ARG A 5 17.64 5.06 -10.39
N GLU A 6 17.17 4.38 -11.43
CA GLU A 6 16.15 3.33 -11.32
C GLU A 6 16.72 2.04 -10.72
N GLN A 7 17.99 1.71 -11.02
CA GLN A 7 18.71 0.59 -10.37
C GLN A 7 18.78 0.78 -8.85
N ILE A 8 19.11 2.00 -8.41
CA ILE A 8 19.11 2.36 -6.99
C ILE A 8 17.71 2.22 -6.39
N LEU A 9 16.70 2.81 -7.04
CA LEU A 9 15.33 2.78 -6.52
C LEU A 9 14.82 1.35 -6.36
N ARG A 10 14.98 0.48 -7.36
CA ARG A 10 14.52 -0.91 -7.26
C ARG A 10 15.20 -1.68 -6.13
N ALA A 11 16.52 -1.51 -5.98
CA ALA A 11 17.26 -2.14 -4.88
C ALA A 11 16.77 -1.62 -3.52
N ALA A 12 16.62 -0.30 -3.38
CA ALA A 12 16.14 0.33 -2.16
C ALA A 12 14.70 -0.09 -1.81
N THR A 13 13.78 -0.12 -2.79
CA THR A 13 12.40 -0.58 -2.60
C THR A 13 12.38 -2.02 -2.08
N THR A 14 13.16 -2.91 -2.68
CA THR A 14 13.22 -4.32 -2.27
C THR A 14 13.77 -4.46 -0.85
N LEU A 15 14.88 -3.78 -0.55
CA LEU A 15 15.53 -3.88 0.76
C LEU A 15 14.68 -3.23 1.87
N PHE A 16 14.16 -2.03 1.65
CA PHE A 16 13.29 -1.35 2.61
C PHE A 16 12.00 -2.11 2.87
N GLY A 17 11.40 -2.72 1.83
CA GLY A 17 10.22 -3.55 1.99
C GLY A 17 10.47 -4.76 2.91
N LYS A 18 11.60 -5.44 2.72
CA LYS A 18 11.94 -6.66 3.47
C LYS A 18 12.47 -6.42 4.88
N HIS A 19 13.20 -5.33 5.08
CA HIS A 19 14.02 -5.14 6.28
C HIS A 19 13.71 -3.86 7.05
N GLY A 20 12.73 -3.07 6.60
CA GLY A 20 12.48 -1.74 7.13
C GLY A 20 13.53 -0.72 6.71
N TYR A 21 13.41 0.50 7.19
CA TYR A 21 14.21 1.62 6.73
C TYR A 21 15.52 1.75 7.48
N HIS A 22 15.50 1.71 8.82
CA HIS A 22 16.66 1.92 9.67
C HIS A 22 17.70 0.81 9.54
N ALA A 23 17.28 -0.45 9.45
CA ALA A 23 18.19 -1.59 9.32
C ALA A 23 18.97 -1.61 7.99
N VAL A 24 18.45 -0.96 6.95
CA VAL A 24 19.08 -0.95 5.62
C VAL A 24 20.07 0.20 5.49
N GLY A 25 21.36 -0.11 5.41
CA GLY A 25 22.43 0.87 5.15
C GLY A 25 22.56 1.26 3.68
N ILE A 26 23.11 2.45 3.41
CA ILE A 26 23.40 2.92 2.04
C ILE A 26 24.39 2.00 1.32
N ASP A 27 25.40 1.49 2.02
CA ASP A 27 26.38 0.58 1.42
C ASP A 27 25.75 -0.74 0.97
N TRP A 28 24.71 -1.23 1.67
CA TRP A 28 23.95 -2.41 1.25
C TRP A 28 23.18 -2.14 -0.06
N ILE A 29 22.53 -0.98 -0.15
CA ILE A 29 21.82 -0.56 -1.38
C ILE A 29 22.80 -0.40 -2.55
N ILE A 30 23.99 0.15 -2.30
CA ILE A 30 25.05 0.29 -3.31
C ILE A 30 25.49 -1.09 -3.83
N ALA A 31 25.73 -2.04 -2.92
CA ALA A 31 26.13 -3.40 -3.27
C ALA A 31 25.06 -4.09 -4.14
N GLU A 32 23.79 -3.97 -3.76
CA GLU A 32 22.67 -4.61 -4.47
C GLU A 32 22.39 -3.93 -5.82
N SER A 33 22.43 -2.59 -5.88
CA SER A 33 22.16 -1.83 -7.12
C SER A 33 23.32 -1.83 -8.11
N LYS A 34 24.52 -2.29 -7.71
CA LYS A 34 25.75 -2.33 -8.54
C LYS A 34 26.11 -0.95 -9.12
N VAL A 35 25.90 0.11 -8.34
CA VAL A 35 26.33 1.48 -8.65
C VAL A 35 27.53 1.87 -7.79
N SER A 36 28.24 2.94 -8.15
CA SER A 36 29.27 3.49 -7.26
C SER A 36 28.67 4.38 -6.17
N LYS A 37 29.36 4.52 -5.04
CA LYS A 37 28.97 5.46 -3.96
C LYS A 37 28.77 6.88 -4.47
N MET A 38 29.66 7.36 -5.35
CA MET A 38 29.52 8.67 -6.00
C MET A 38 28.24 8.77 -6.83
N THR A 39 27.89 7.72 -7.58
CA THR A 39 26.65 7.68 -8.37
C THR A 39 25.42 7.68 -7.47
N MET A 40 25.45 6.94 -6.35
CA MET A 40 24.37 6.89 -5.37
C MET A 40 24.05 8.30 -4.84
N TYR A 41 25.05 8.98 -4.28
CA TYR A 41 24.88 10.32 -3.71
C TYR A 41 24.57 11.41 -4.74
N ARG A 42 24.98 11.23 -6.01
CA ARG A 42 24.59 12.13 -7.10
C ARG A 42 23.08 12.09 -7.38
N HIS A 43 22.46 10.91 -7.26
CA HIS A 43 21.02 10.76 -7.50
C HIS A 43 20.17 10.98 -6.24
N PHE A 44 20.70 10.59 -5.07
CA PHE A 44 20.02 10.69 -3.78
C PHE A 44 21.00 11.25 -2.74
N PRO A 45 20.96 12.57 -2.46
CA PRO A 45 21.92 13.23 -1.58
C PRO A 45 21.95 12.68 -0.15
N SER A 46 20.83 12.15 0.33
CA SER A 46 20.72 11.47 1.62
C SER A 46 19.90 10.18 1.55
N LYS A 47 19.98 9.36 2.60
CA LYS A 47 19.09 8.21 2.78
C LYS A 47 17.63 8.66 2.89
N GLY A 48 17.36 9.79 3.54
CA GLY A 48 16.01 10.35 3.64
C GLY A 48 15.41 10.67 2.27
N ASP A 49 16.20 11.28 1.38
CA ASP A 49 15.76 11.58 0.00
C ASP A 49 15.43 10.30 -0.79
N LEU A 50 16.21 9.23 -0.57
CA LEU A 50 15.93 7.94 -1.17
C LEU A 50 14.64 7.31 -0.61
N VAL A 51 14.41 7.38 0.71
CA VAL A 51 13.18 6.87 1.34
C VAL A 51 11.97 7.62 0.78
N VAL A 52 12.03 8.94 0.70
CA VAL A 52 10.98 9.78 0.10
C VAL A 52 10.71 9.38 -1.35
N ALA A 53 11.76 9.18 -2.14
CA ALA A 53 11.61 8.78 -3.54
C ALA A 53 10.98 7.39 -3.69
N VAL A 54 11.40 6.42 -2.87
CA VAL A 54 10.82 5.07 -2.84
C VAL A 54 9.34 5.12 -2.47
N LEU A 55 8.98 5.81 -1.38
CA LEU A 55 7.59 5.91 -0.93
C LEU A 55 6.69 6.56 -1.97
N LYS A 56 7.13 7.65 -2.61
CA LYS A 56 6.41 8.28 -3.71
C LYS A 56 6.22 7.32 -4.89
N THR A 57 7.28 6.63 -5.31
CA THR A 57 7.19 5.68 -6.42
C THR A 57 6.20 4.55 -6.11
N CYS A 58 6.23 3.99 -4.89
CA CYS A 58 5.26 2.98 -4.48
C CYS A 58 3.84 3.56 -4.44
N GLN A 59 3.65 4.76 -3.87
CA GLN A 59 2.34 5.42 -3.79
C GLN A 59 1.70 5.59 -5.17
N TYR A 60 2.44 6.12 -6.15
CA TYR A 60 1.93 6.31 -7.50
C TYR A 60 1.63 4.98 -8.19
N ARG A 61 2.56 4.01 -8.11
CA ARG A 61 2.40 2.69 -8.72
C ARG A 61 1.18 1.96 -8.16
N ASP A 62 1.03 1.95 -6.84
CA ASP A 62 -0.01 1.20 -6.15
C ASP A 62 -1.38 1.85 -6.38
N ALA A 63 -1.46 3.20 -6.34
CA ALA A 63 -2.67 3.93 -6.68
C ALA A 63 -3.11 3.68 -8.14
N GLU A 64 -2.19 3.80 -9.11
CA GLU A 64 -2.49 3.54 -10.52
C GLU A 64 -2.94 2.08 -10.75
N SER A 65 -2.24 1.12 -10.14
CA SER A 65 -2.58 -0.30 -10.27
C SER A 65 -3.95 -0.61 -9.68
N LEU A 66 -4.27 -0.06 -8.50
CA LEU A 66 -5.55 -0.25 -7.85
C LEU A 66 -6.68 0.37 -8.66
N GLU A 67 -6.52 1.63 -9.09
CA GLU A 67 -7.52 2.34 -9.88
C GLU A 67 -7.82 1.59 -11.18
N ARG A 68 -6.79 1.17 -11.92
CA ARG A 68 -6.95 0.37 -13.14
C ARG A 68 -7.68 -0.95 -12.88
N TYR A 69 -7.35 -1.63 -11.77
CA TYR A 69 -7.96 -2.91 -11.43
C TYR A 69 -9.46 -2.75 -11.11
N VAL A 70 -9.80 -1.71 -10.34
CA VAL A 70 -11.17 -1.40 -9.91
C VAL A 70 -12.03 -0.88 -11.06
N THR A 71 -11.53 0.03 -11.88
CA THR A 71 -12.29 0.68 -12.97
C THR A 71 -12.53 -0.22 -14.20
N ALA A 72 -11.91 -1.39 -14.24
CA ALA A 72 -12.18 -2.40 -15.27
C ALA A 72 -13.59 -3.03 -15.17
N VAL A 73 -14.35 -2.70 -14.13
CA VAL A 73 -15.79 -3.03 -13.99
C VAL A 73 -16.58 -1.77 -13.67
N GLN A 74 -17.86 -1.76 -14.05
CA GLN A 74 -18.74 -0.60 -13.87
C GLN A 74 -19.66 -0.72 -12.66
N GLU A 75 -20.02 -1.94 -12.25
CA GLU A 75 -20.97 -2.17 -11.16
C GLU A 75 -20.34 -1.76 -9.82
N PRO A 76 -20.96 -0.84 -9.04
CA PRO A 76 -20.37 -0.27 -7.83
C PRO A 76 -19.96 -1.28 -6.75
N VAL A 77 -20.79 -2.30 -6.47
CA VAL A 77 -20.47 -3.32 -5.45
C VAL A 77 -19.26 -4.15 -5.87
N GLU A 78 -19.19 -4.55 -7.14
CA GLU A 78 -18.05 -5.24 -7.73
C GLU A 78 -16.80 -4.34 -7.75
N ARG A 79 -16.92 -3.04 -8.02
CA ARG A 79 -15.80 -2.07 -7.90
C ARG A 79 -15.26 -2.06 -6.48
N LEU A 80 -16.13 -1.98 -5.47
CA LEU A 80 -15.73 -2.01 -4.07
C LEU A 80 -15.06 -3.35 -3.73
N LYS A 81 -15.66 -4.47 -4.13
CA LYS A 81 -15.09 -5.81 -3.94
C LYS A 81 -13.69 -5.92 -4.55
N ARG A 82 -13.46 -5.31 -5.71
CA ARG A 82 -12.15 -5.32 -6.36
C ARG A 82 -11.06 -4.60 -5.58
N VAL A 83 -11.40 -3.63 -4.72
CA VAL A 83 -10.43 -3.04 -3.78
C VAL A 83 -9.88 -4.13 -2.85
N PHE A 84 -10.75 -4.98 -2.32
CA PHE A 84 -10.38 -6.09 -1.44
C PHE A 84 -9.69 -7.22 -2.20
N ASP A 85 -10.16 -7.55 -3.41
CA ASP A 85 -9.52 -8.55 -4.26
C ASP A 85 -8.08 -8.14 -4.62
N TRP A 86 -7.83 -6.87 -4.94
CA TRP A 86 -6.48 -6.36 -5.23
C TRP A 86 -5.54 -6.54 -4.04
N HIS A 87 -6.03 -6.25 -2.82
CA HIS A 87 -5.25 -6.47 -1.59
C HIS A 87 -5.03 -7.97 -1.33
N ARG A 88 -6.04 -8.81 -1.56
CA ARG A 88 -5.91 -10.27 -1.44
C ARG A 88 -4.85 -10.82 -2.38
N ASP A 89 -4.85 -10.37 -3.63
CA ASP A 89 -3.86 -10.82 -4.62
C ASP A 89 -2.44 -10.37 -4.21
N TRP A 90 -2.31 -9.15 -3.67
CA TRP A 90 -1.06 -8.67 -3.08
C TRP A 90 -0.60 -9.52 -1.88
N PHE A 91 -1.51 -9.87 -0.96
CA PHE A 91 -1.21 -10.73 0.20
C PHE A 91 -0.69 -12.11 -0.20
N ASN A 92 -1.11 -12.64 -1.35
CA ASN A 92 -0.71 -13.94 -1.86
C ASN A 92 0.49 -13.90 -2.81
N SER A 93 1.07 -12.72 -3.06
CA SER A 93 2.24 -12.58 -3.93
C SER A 93 3.52 -13.07 -3.24
N GLU A 94 4.42 -13.70 -4.00
CA GLU A 94 5.71 -14.21 -3.49
C GLU A 94 6.60 -13.09 -2.89
N GLY A 95 6.34 -11.83 -3.25
CA GLY A 95 7.06 -10.65 -2.79
C GLY A 95 6.42 -9.91 -1.61
N PHE A 96 5.40 -10.47 -0.96
CA PHE A 96 4.73 -9.79 0.15
C PHE A 96 5.65 -9.64 1.37
N THR A 97 5.82 -8.39 1.83
CA THR A 97 6.67 -8.05 3.00
C THR A 97 5.96 -7.08 3.95
N GLY A 98 4.63 -7.03 3.90
CA GLY A 98 3.83 -6.02 4.59
C GLY A 98 3.86 -4.65 3.89
N SER A 99 3.24 -3.66 4.53
CA SER A 99 3.12 -2.31 3.98
C SER A 99 4.36 -1.46 4.24
N MET A 100 4.99 -0.97 3.17
CA MET A 100 6.11 -0.02 3.26
C MET A 100 5.71 1.29 3.95
N PHE A 101 4.44 1.68 3.88
CA PHE A 101 3.89 2.86 4.57
C PHE A 101 3.74 2.60 6.07
N ALA A 102 3.31 1.39 6.46
CA ALA A 102 3.25 1.00 7.87
C ALA A 102 4.64 0.95 8.51
N HIS A 103 5.62 0.35 7.82
CA HIS A 103 7.03 0.37 8.27
C HIS A 103 7.53 1.81 8.44
N ALA A 104 7.21 2.70 7.50
CA ALA A 104 7.64 4.09 7.56
C ALA A 104 6.98 4.83 8.73
N ALA A 105 5.69 4.60 8.99
CA ALA A 105 4.98 5.21 10.10
C ALA A 105 5.53 4.74 11.47
N TYR A 106 5.97 3.49 11.57
CA TYR A 106 6.59 2.96 12.78
C TYR A 106 7.99 3.51 13.02
N GLU A 107 8.80 3.61 11.97
CA GLU A 107 10.21 4.00 12.07
C GLU A 107 10.40 5.51 12.10
N PHE A 108 9.52 6.30 11.46
CA PHE A 108 9.61 7.76 11.40
C PHE A 108 8.44 8.43 12.14
N SER A 109 8.64 8.69 13.43
CA SER A 109 7.60 9.25 14.32
C SER A 109 7.43 10.78 14.23
N ASP A 110 8.37 11.48 13.61
CA ASP A 110 8.31 12.94 13.46
C ASP A 110 7.28 13.35 12.39
N LYS A 111 6.19 13.97 12.86
CA LYS A 111 5.05 14.44 12.07
C LYS A 111 5.37 15.62 11.13
N GLY A 112 6.48 16.33 11.33
CA GLY A 112 6.92 17.44 10.47
C GLY A 112 7.60 16.99 9.18
N THR A 113 7.97 15.72 9.08
CA THR A 113 8.78 15.19 7.97
C THR A 113 7.98 15.01 6.69
N GLN A 114 8.69 15.03 5.57
CA GLN A 114 8.10 14.69 4.27
C GLN A 114 7.62 13.23 4.21
N ILE A 115 8.27 12.32 4.93
CA ILE A 115 7.88 10.91 5.02
C ILE A 115 6.51 10.79 5.69
N HIS A 116 6.28 11.50 6.80
CA HIS A 116 4.98 11.52 7.45
C HIS A 116 3.87 12.05 6.51
N ARG A 117 4.14 13.15 5.79
CA ARG A 117 3.18 13.70 4.82
C ARG A 117 2.79 12.69 3.74
N ILE A 118 3.76 11.97 3.16
CA ILE A 118 3.49 10.93 2.14
C ILE A 118 2.62 9.81 2.71
N ASN A 119 2.85 9.37 3.95
CA ASN A 119 2.01 8.36 4.60
C ASN A 119 0.57 8.85 4.78
N VAL A 120 0.38 10.09 5.23
CA VAL A 120 -0.96 10.70 5.36
C VAL A 120 -1.63 10.79 4.00
N GLU A 121 -0.95 11.32 2.99
CA GLU A 121 -1.47 11.44 1.62
C GLU A 121 -1.88 10.09 1.03
N GLN A 122 -1.08 9.04 1.23
CA GLN A 122 -1.41 7.68 0.77
C GLN A 122 -2.70 7.16 1.43
N LYS A 123 -2.84 7.33 2.74
CA LYS A 123 -4.03 6.88 3.48
C LYS A 123 -5.27 7.69 3.11
N SER A 124 -5.15 9.01 3.06
CA SER A 124 -6.24 9.89 2.64
C SER A 124 -6.71 9.56 1.22
N HIS A 125 -5.79 9.31 0.28
CA HIS A 125 -6.14 8.94 -1.08
C HIS A 125 -6.96 7.64 -1.14
N LEU A 126 -6.52 6.58 -0.43
CA LEU A 126 -7.26 5.32 -0.39
C LEU A 126 -8.63 5.47 0.30
N THR A 127 -8.71 6.23 1.39
CA THR A 127 -9.98 6.50 2.08
C THR A 127 -10.96 7.24 1.17
N CYS A 128 -10.52 8.31 0.49
CA CYS A 128 -11.37 9.04 -0.46
C CYS A 128 -11.81 8.14 -1.61
N PHE A 129 -10.90 7.36 -2.18
CA PHE A 129 -11.23 6.44 -3.27
C PHE A 129 -12.29 5.39 -2.88
N ILE A 130 -12.21 4.83 -1.67
CA ILE A 130 -13.22 3.90 -1.14
C ILE A 130 -14.54 4.63 -0.86
N ALA A 131 -14.49 5.84 -0.28
CA ALA A 131 -15.68 6.64 0.00
C ALA A 131 -16.44 7.02 -1.28
N ASP A 132 -15.71 7.36 -2.35
CA ASP A 132 -16.29 7.69 -3.65
C ASP A 132 -17.05 6.48 -4.22
N ILE A 133 -16.44 5.29 -4.19
CA ILE A 133 -17.12 4.04 -4.63
C ILE A 133 -18.34 3.74 -3.75
N LEU A 134 -18.20 3.88 -2.42
CA LEU A 134 -19.29 3.62 -1.48
C LEU A 134 -20.47 4.59 -1.68
N SER A 135 -20.23 5.83 -2.09
CA SER A 135 -21.28 6.81 -2.34
C SER A 135 -22.21 6.44 -3.50
N ASP A 136 -21.77 5.54 -4.39
CA ASP A 136 -22.59 4.94 -5.44
C ASP A 136 -23.45 3.76 -4.93
N ILE A 137 -23.21 3.27 -3.70
CA ILE A 137 -23.82 2.05 -3.13
C ILE A 137 -24.74 2.38 -1.95
N ILE A 138 -24.32 3.29 -1.08
CA ILE A 138 -24.98 3.66 0.16
C ILE A 138 -25.09 5.18 0.30
N ASP A 139 -25.76 5.63 1.36
CA ASP A 139 -25.83 7.06 1.69
C ASP A 139 -24.43 7.71 1.72
N PRO A 140 -24.22 8.87 1.05
CA PRO A 140 -22.90 9.50 0.97
C PRO A 140 -22.28 9.88 2.32
N GLN A 141 -23.08 10.28 3.31
CA GLN A 141 -22.53 10.59 4.64
C GLN A 141 -22.06 9.30 5.32
N LYS A 142 -22.88 8.25 5.26
CA LYS A 142 -22.48 6.92 5.75
C LYS A 142 -21.24 6.39 5.02
N ALA A 143 -21.10 6.63 3.72
CA ALA A 143 -19.92 6.26 2.94
C ALA A 143 -18.63 6.91 3.49
N GLN A 144 -18.68 8.21 3.80
CA GLN A 144 -17.56 8.93 4.41
C GLN A 144 -17.20 8.39 5.80
N ASP A 145 -18.19 7.95 6.59
CA ASP A 145 -17.97 7.40 7.93
C ASP A 145 -17.39 5.98 7.88
N VAL A 146 -17.83 5.15 6.92
CA VAL A 146 -17.44 3.74 6.79
C VAL A 146 -16.10 3.57 6.09
N ALA A 147 -15.78 4.38 5.07
CA ALA A 147 -14.54 4.28 4.31
C ALA A 147 -13.25 4.22 5.17
N PRO A 148 -13.03 5.10 6.17
CA PRO A 148 -11.83 5.01 7.01
C PRO A 148 -11.79 3.72 7.84
N ILE A 149 -12.94 3.18 8.23
CA ILE A 149 -13.03 1.89 8.95
C ILE A 149 -12.59 0.74 8.03
N LEU A 150 -12.97 0.77 6.75
CA LEU A 150 -12.53 -0.22 5.77
C LEU A 150 -11.02 -0.13 5.50
N VAL A 151 -10.45 1.07 5.48
CA VAL A 151 -8.98 1.24 5.39
C VAL A 151 -8.28 0.66 6.62
N MET A 152 -8.81 0.91 7.83
CA MET A 152 -8.29 0.30 9.06
C MET A 152 -8.38 -1.24 9.03
N LEU A 153 -9.47 -1.78 8.47
CA LEU A 153 -9.65 -3.21 8.29
C LEU A 153 -8.61 -3.79 7.33
N LEU A 154 -8.30 -3.11 6.22
CA LEU A 154 -7.24 -3.49 5.27
C LEU A 154 -5.84 -3.43 5.91
N ASP A 155 -5.58 -2.42 6.74
CA ASP A 155 -4.33 -2.31 7.50
C ASP A 155 -4.18 -3.45 8.50
N GLY A 156 -5.25 -3.76 9.24
CA GLY A 156 -5.31 -4.89 10.15
C GLY A 156 -5.08 -6.22 9.43
N ALA A 157 -5.71 -6.41 8.26
CA ALA A 157 -5.51 -7.60 7.44
C ALA A 157 -4.07 -7.72 6.94
N THR A 158 -3.47 -6.62 6.49
CA THR A 158 -2.06 -6.58 6.06
C THR A 158 -1.12 -7.03 7.19
N LEU A 159 -1.32 -6.51 8.40
CA LEU A 159 -0.55 -6.93 9.57
C LEU A 159 -0.84 -8.39 9.96
N GLY A 160 -2.11 -8.80 9.88
CA GLY A 160 -2.55 -10.17 10.17
C GLY A 160 -1.86 -11.19 9.26
N VAL A 161 -1.76 -10.92 7.96
CA VAL A 161 -1.01 -11.76 7.01
C VAL A 161 0.47 -11.83 7.38
N GLN A 162 1.07 -10.72 7.81
CA GLN A 162 2.48 -10.71 8.24
C GLN A 162 2.73 -11.52 9.52
N VAL A 163 1.78 -11.53 10.45
CA VAL A 163 1.90 -12.24 11.74
C VAL A 163 1.55 -13.73 11.61
N PHE A 164 0.46 -14.04 10.91
CA PHE A 164 -0.08 -15.41 10.86
C PHE A 164 0.28 -16.15 9.56
N GLY A 165 0.72 -15.44 8.52
CA GLY A 165 0.88 -15.95 7.16
C GLY A 165 -0.43 -15.96 6.38
N ALA A 166 -0.39 -15.78 5.06
CA ALA A 166 -1.57 -15.67 4.19
C ALA A 166 -2.54 -16.86 4.32
N ALA A 167 -2.02 -18.10 4.42
CA ALA A 167 -2.85 -19.30 4.55
C ALA A 167 -3.62 -19.40 5.89
N ARG A 168 -3.14 -18.74 6.95
CA ARG A 168 -3.78 -18.75 8.28
C ARG A 168 -4.51 -17.46 8.60
N ALA A 169 -4.14 -16.35 7.97
CA ALA A 169 -4.94 -15.15 7.92
C ALA A 169 -6.15 -15.42 7.02
N ARG A 170 -7.14 -16.15 7.56
CA ARG A 170 -8.49 -16.26 6.98
C ARG A 170 -9.18 -14.90 7.14
N CYS A 171 -8.68 -13.91 6.41
CA CYS A 171 -9.25 -12.58 6.37
C CYS A 171 -10.23 -12.56 5.20
N ASP A 172 -11.49 -12.93 5.44
CA ASP A 172 -12.55 -12.52 4.52
C ASP A 172 -12.89 -11.06 4.80
N VAL A 173 -11.93 -10.19 4.44
CA VAL A 173 -12.02 -8.74 4.61
C VAL A 173 -13.25 -8.19 3.90
N TRP A 174 -13.67 -8.86 2.82
CA TRP A 174 -14.84 -8.48 2.04
C TRP A 174 -16.13 -8.74 2.81
N GLU A 175 -16.32 -9.92 3.40
CA GLU A 175 -17.51 -10.20 4.22
C GLU A 175 -17.67 -9.20 5.37
N ALA A 176 -16.59 -8.93 6.12
CA ALA A 176 -16.60 -7.93 7.18
C ALA A 176 -16.89 -6.51 6.65
N ALA A 177 -16.37 -6.16 5.47
CA ALA A 177 -16.66 -4.88 4.83
C ALA A 177 -18.14 -4.76 4.42
N CYS A 178 -18.74 -5.84 3.91
CA CYS A 178 -20.16 -5.89 3.59
C CYS A 178 -21.02 -5.64 4.84
N GLU A 179 -20.73 -6.32 5.94
CA GLU A 179 -21.45 -6.12 7.21
C GLU A 179 -21.35 -4.67 7.71
N LEU A 180 -20.14 -4.10 7.73
CA LEU A 180 -19.91 -2.73 8.18
C LEU A 180 -20.59 -1.68 7.27
N ALA A 181 -20.59 -1.89 5.96
CA ALA A 181 -21.26 -1.02 5.00
C ALA A 181 -22.79 -1.21 5.00
N GLY A 182 -23.28 -2.34 5.52
CA GLY A 182 -24.68 -2.75 5.37
C GLY A 182 -25.02 -3.16 3.94
N ILE A 183 -24.03 -3.70 3.21
CA ILE A 183 -24.22 -4.28 1.88
C ILE A 183 -24.58 -5.75 2.09
N HIS A 184 -25.81 -6.13 1.73
CA HIS A 184 -26.16 -7.55 1.71
C HIS A 184 -25.43 -8.18 0.52
N ALA A 185 -24.42 -9.01 0.81
CA ALA A 185 -23.79 -9.83 -0.21
C ALA A 185 -24.89 -10.63 -0.90
N VAL A 186 -25.14 -10.36 -2.18
CA VAL A 186 -26.00 -11.24 -2.98
C VAL A 186 -25.32 -12.60 -2.95
N GLU A 187 -25.97 -13.59 -2.32
CA GLU A 187 -25.56 -14.99 -2.38
C GLU A 187 -25.34 -15.36 -3.85
N ARG A 188 -24.10 -15.33 -4.33
CA ARG A 188 -23.76 -15.95 -5.60
C ARG A 188 -23.66 -17.44 -5.31
N SER A 189 -24.80 -18.11 -5.46
CA SER A 189 -24.90 -19.56 -5.54
C SER A 189 -24.01 -20.04 -6.69
N TRP A 190 -22.88 -20.66 -6.36
CA TRP A 190 -22.14 -21.58 -7.21
C TRP A 190 -21.51 -22.67 -6.34
#